data_AF-A0A1H7BVM9-F1
#
_entry.id   AF-A0A1H7BVM9-F1
#
_cell.length_a   1.000
_cell.length_b   1.000
_cell.length_c   1.000
_cell.angle_alpha   90.00
_cell.angle_beta   90.00
_cell.angle_gamma   90.00
#
_symmetry.space_group_name_H-M   'P 1'
#
loop_
_entity.id
_entity.type
_entity.pdbx_description
1 polymer ?
#
loop_
_entity_poly.entity_id
_entity_poly.type
_entity_poly.pdbx_seq_one_letter_code
_entity_poly.pdbx_strand_id
1 'polypeptide(L)'
;MPGVKDAALALRLGRPRLALACRADPLTHAAAWLRLGEIGQAREILGTVPPSARAQVLLARSAALAGERAALSLAHAARQGSRREGDAGALIAAATLCGELEGAGPHQALRSLAEGLKVAELLGTQADAHLLAVLAHVQRAAGGAGKAQRTAGKALDRADPGSPAQVLALLALGRPEEARVQAEAGELAPAWWAAFAPAYY
;
A
#
# COMPACT_ATOMS: atom_id res chain seq x y z
N MET A 1 -10.61 3.81 27.83
CA MET A 1 -10.09 2.78 26.92
C MET A 1 -10.28 3.30 25.50
N PRO A 2 -9.21 3.60 24.75
CA PRO A 2 -9.32 4.07 23.37
C PRO A 2 -10.02 3.02 22.49
N GLY A 3 -10.89 3.49 21.59
CA GLY A 3 -11.80 2.66 20.78
C GLY A 3 -11.25 2.29 19.41
N VAL A 4 -12.03 1.55 18.61
CA VAL A 4 -11.66 1.05 17.27
C VAL A 4 -11.27 2.16 16.30
N LYS A 5 -11.92 3.33 16.40
CA LYS A 5 -11.58 4.50 15.58
C LYS A 5 -10.19 5.05 15.90
N ASP A 6 -9.74 4.90 17.15
CA ASP A 6 -8.43 5.39 17.60
C ASP A 6 -7.31 4.50 17.04
N ALA A 7 -7.56 3.20 16.90
CA ALA A 7 -6.60 2.28 16.27
C ALA A 7 -6.39 2.59 14.77
N ALA A 8 -7.49 2.77 14.02
CA ALA A 8 -7.41 3.12 12.61
C ALA A 8 -6.75 4.49 12.38
N LEU A 9 -7.05 5.47 13.25
CA LEU A 9 -6.42 6.78 13.21
C LEU A 9 -4.92 6.68 13.53
N ALA A 10 -4.53 5.93 14.58
CA ALA A 10 -3.14 5.72 14.94
C ALA A 10 -2.36 5.09 13.79
N LEU A 11 -2.91 4.07 13.14
CA LEU A 11 -2.28 3.43 11.99
C LEU A 11 -2.12 4.42 10.82
N ARG A 12 -3.16 5.21 10.52
CA ARG A 12 -3.13 6.22 9.47
C ARG A 12 -2.04 7.27 9.71
N LEU A 13 -1.80 7.65 10.95
CA LEU A 13 -0.78 8.61 11.38
C LEU A 13 0.62 7.99 11.54
N GLY A 14 0.86 6.78 11.01
CA GLY A 14 2.17 6.14 11.08
C GLY A 14 2.55 5.66 12.49
N ARG A 15 1.57 5.29 13.32
CA ARG A 15 1.78 4.75 14.68
C ARG A 15 1.24 3.32 14.81
N PRO A 16 1.80 2.34 14.07
CA PRO A 16 1.30 0.97 14.09
C PRO A 16 1.36 0.30 15.47
N ARG A 17 2.39 0.56 16.30
CA ARG A 17 2.45 0.03 17.66
C ARG A 17 1.35 0.59 18.56
N LEU A 18 1.00 1.87 18.40
CA LEU A 18 -0.14 2.46 19.11
C LEU A 18 -1.46 1.84 18.64
N ALA A 19 -1.63 1.60 17.34
CA ALA A 19 -2.81 0.94 16.80
C ALA A 19 -3.00 -0.48 17.39
N LEU A 20 -1.91 -1.21 17.62
CA LEU A 20 -1.92 -2.52 18.28
C LEU A 20 -2.29 -2.45 19.76
N ALA A 21 -1.91 -1.36 20.45
CA ALA A 21 -2.28 -1.14 21.86
C ALA A 21 -3.75 -0.73 22.04
N CYS A 22 -4.39 -0.22 20.99
CA CYS A 22 -5.81 0.12 20.98
C CYS A 22 -6.69 -1.12 20.71
N ARG A 23 -7.91 -1.10 21.24
CA ARG A 23 -8.93 -2.07 20.82
C ARG A 23 -9.29 -1.78 19.37
N ALA A 24 -8.95 -2.68 18.45
CA ALA A 24 -9.23 -2.54 17.02
C ALA A 24 -10.03 -3.73 16.48
N ASP A 25 -10.55 -3.61 15.26
CA ASP A 25 -10.97 -4.78 14.51
C ASP A 25 -9.74 -5.60 14.05
N PRO A 26 -9.89 -6.90 13.81
CA PRO A 26 -8.79 -7.77 13.42
C PRO A 26 -8.03 -7.33 12.14
N LEU A 27 -8.71 -6.72 11.17
CA LEU A 27 -8.06 -6.30 9.92
C LEU A 27 -7.14 -5.11 10.16
N THR A 28 -7.54 -4.16 11.02
CA THR A 28 -6.68 -3.04 11.44
C THR A 28 -5.44 -3.54 12.17
N HIS A 29 -5.57 -4.53 13.08
CA HIS A 29 -4.41 -5.13 13.75
C HIS A 29 -3.49 -5.88 12.77
N ALA A 30 -4.04 -6.66 11.85
CA ALA A 30 -3.26 -7.33 10.82
C ALA A 30 -2.49 -6.31 9.95
N ALA A 31 -3.13 -5.22 9.53
CA ALA A 31 -2.48 -4.15 8.78
C ALA A 31 -1.36 -3.46 9.57
N ALA A 32 -1.55 -3.24 10.88
CA ALA A 32 -0.53 -2.68 11.76
C ALA A 32 0.68 -3.62 11.92
N TRP A 33 0.46 -4.92 12.07
CA TRP A 33 1.57 -5.90 12.08
C TRP A 33 2.32 -5.94 10.75
N LEU A 34 1.61 -5.92 9.61
CA LEU A 34 2.25 -5.84 8.29
C LEU A 34 3.09 -4.57 8.13
N ARG A 35 2.65 -3.43 8.71
CA ARG A 35 3.42 -2.17 8.70
C ARG A 35 4.79 -2.33 9.36
N LEU A 36 4.83 -3.08 10.45
CA LEU A 36 6.03 -3.39 11.23
C LEU A 36 6.88 -4.51 10.62
N GLY A 37 6.40 -5.18 9.57
CA GLY A 37 7.09 -6.34 8.96
C GLY A 37 6.85 -7.66 9.70
N GLU A 38 5.94 -7.68 10.67
CA GLU A 38 5.59 -8.83 11.50
C GLU A 38 4.56 -9.72 10.77
N ILE A 39 5.03 -10.40 9.72
CA ILE A 39 4.18 -11.14 8.77
C ILE A 39 3.47 -12.32 9.44
N GLY A 40 4.13 -13.03 10.36
CA GLY A 40 3.56 -14.20 11.05
C GLY A 40 2.33 -13.83 11.88
N GLN A 41 2.46 -12.78 12.69
CA GLN A 41 1.42 -12.25 13.57
C GLN A 41 0.22 -11.73 12.75
N ALA A 42 0.49 -11.04 11.63
CA ALA A 42 -0.58 -10.63 10.73
C ALA A 42 -1.34 -11.83 10.15
N ARG A 43 -0.63 -12.88 9.72
CA ARG A 43 -1.24 -14.10 9.15
C ARG A 43 -2.03 -14.90 10.17
N GLU A 44 -1.54 -14.99 11.41
CA GLU A 44 -2.26 -15.63 12.51
C GLU A 44 -3.61 -14.95 12.73
N ILE A 45 -3.64 -13.63 12.83
CA ILE A 45 -4.89 -12.86 12.96
C ILE A 45 -5.79 -13.11 11.75
N LEU A 46 -5.26 -12.96 10.53
CA LEU A 46 -6.05 -13.14 9.30
C LEU A 46 -6.63 -14.56 9.17
N GLY A 47 -5.97 -15.58 9.71
CA GLY A 47 -6.47 -16.96 9.74
C GLY A 47 -7.72 -17.15 10.61
N THR A 48 -7.99 -16.22 11.53
CA THR A 48 -9.19 -16.24 12.39
C THR A 48 -10.35 -15.41 11.84
N VAL A 49 -10.11 -14.59 10.81
CA VAL A 49 -11.12 -13.68 10.24
C VAL A 49 -11.87 -14.38 9.10
N PRO A 50 -13.20 -14.21 9.00
CA PRO A 50 -13.95 -14.72 7.85
C PRO A 50 -13.38 -14.19 6.52
N PRO A 51 -13.37 -15.01 5.45
CA PRO A 51 -12.92 -14.56 4.13
C PRO A 51 -13.71 -13.33 3.67
N SER A 52 -12.99 -12.28 3.28
CA SER A 52 -13.51 -11.04 2.70
C SER A 52 -12.49 -10.46 1.73
N ALA A 53 -12.91 -9.56 0.85
CA ALA A 53 -12.04 -8.83 -0.06
C ALA A 53 -10.86 -8.18 0.66
N ARG A 54 -11.12 -7.52 1.80
CA ARG A 54 -10.08 -6.86 2.61
C ARG A 54 -9.10 -7.85 3.22
N ALA A 55 -9.58 -8.96 3.76
CA ALA A 55 -8.71 -10.02 4.28
C ALA A 55 -7.81 -10.61 3.18
N GLN A 56 -8.36 -10.85 1.99
CA GLN A 56 -7.60 -11.35 0.84
C GLN A 56 -6.52 -10.37 0.38
N VAL A 57 -6.80 -9.06 0.39
CA VAL A 57 -5.79 -8.03 0.08
C VAL A 57 -4.67 -8.03 1.11
N LEU A 58 -4.98 -8.14 2.41
CA LEU A 58 -3.96 -8.21 3.46
C LEU A 58 -3.14 -9.50 3.38
N LEU A 59 -3.76 -10.64 3.03
CA LEU A 59 -3.04 -11.89 2.76
C LEU A 59 -2.10 -11.74 1.56
N ALA A 60 -2.56 -11.16 0.45
CA ALA A 60 -1.71 -10.89 -0.72
C ALA A 60 -0.55 -9.93 -0.38
N ARG A 61 -0.82 -8.89 0.42
CA ARG A 61 0.20 -7.98 0.94
C ARG A 61 1.23 -8.72 1.81
N SER A 62 0.78 -9.64 2.67
CA SER A 62 1.68 -10.44 3.51
C SER A 62 2.62 -11.30 2.66
N ALA A 63 2.12 -11.89 1.57
CA ALA A 63 2.91 -12.66 0.63
C ALA A 63 3.92 -11.78 -0.13
N ALA A 64 3.51 -10.56 -0.52
CA ALA A 64 4.42 -9.59 -1.14
C ALA A 64 5.57 -9.19 -0.21
N LEU A 65 5.26 -8.88 1.06
CA LEU A 65 6.28 -8.52 2.05
C LEU A 65 7.21 -9.70 2.40
N ALA A 66 6.71 -10.94 2.30
CA ALA A 66 7.49 -12.15 2.48
C ALA A 66 8.38 -12.50 1.26
N GLY A 67 8.27 -11.77 0.14
CA GLY A 67 8.98 -12.09 -1.10
C GLY A 67 8.50 -13.38 -1.76
N GLU A 68 7.26 -13.80 -1.50
CA GLU A 68 6.72 -15.05 -2.04
C GLU A 68 6.42 -14.93 -3.53
N ARG A 69 6.80 -15.97 -4.29
CA ARG A 69 6.54 -16.05 -5.75
C ARG A 69 5.04 -15.98 -6.09
N ALA A 70 4.16 -16.38 -5.17
CA ALA A 70 2.72 -16.35 -5.34
C ALA A 70 2.09 -14.97 -5.07
N ALA A 71 2.85 -13.97 -4.62
CA ALA A 71 2.28 -12.67 -4.23
C ALA A 71 1.44 -12.02 -5.33
N LEU A 72 1.91 -12.06 -6.59
CA LEU A 72 1.20 -11.44 -7.71
C LEU A 72 -0.11 -12.18 -8.05
N SER A 73 -0.10 -13.52 -8.05
CA SER A 73 -1.32 -14.29 -8.30
C SER A 73 -2.35 -14.08 -7.18
N LEU A 74 -1.90 -13.97 -5.93
CA LEU A 74 -2.75 -13.61 -4.79
C LEU A 74 -3.32 -12.20 -4.91
N ALA A 75 -2.52 -11.22 -5.36
CA ALA A 75 -3.00 -9.85 -5.59
C ALA A 75 -4.07 -9.81 -6.68
N HIS A 76 -3.89 -10.56 -7.78
CA HIS A 76 -4.90 -10.69 -8.81
C HIS A 76 -6.18 -11.35 -8.31
N ALA A 77 -6.08 -12.42 -7.51
CA ALA A 77 -7.23 -13.07 -6.91
C ALA A 77 -7.99 -12.13 -5.97
N ALA A 78 -7.27 -11.39 -5.11
CA ALA A 78 -7.85 -10.38 -4.23
C ALA A 78 -8.54 -9.25 -5.01
N ARG A 79 -7.97 -8.82 -6.14
CA ARG A 79 -8.58 -7.84 -7.04
C ARG A 79 -9.90 -8.35 -7.62
N GLN A 80 -9.94 -9.59 -8.12
CA GLN A 80 -11.16 -10.21 -8.63
C GLN A 80 -12.21 -10.39 -7.53
N GLY A 81 -11.80 -10.84 -6.34
CA GLY A 81 -12.66 -10.97 -5.16
C GLY A 81 -13.29 -9.63 -4.77
N SER A 82 -12.48 -8.58 -4.67
CA SER A 82 -12.93 -7.21 -4.36
C SER A 82 -13.96 -6.70 -5.36
N ARG A 83 -13.78 -6.98 -6.66
CA ARG A 83 -14.76 -6.63 -7.69
C ARG A 83 -16.10 -7.36 -7.52
N ARG A 84 -16.07 -8.66 -7.18
CA ARG A 84 -17.28 -9.46 -6.94
C ARG A 84 -18.04 -9.02 -5.70
N GLU A 85 -17.30 -8.66 -4.64
CA GLU A 85 -17.88 -8.19 -3.38
C GLU A 85 -18.36 -6.73 -3.46
N GLY A 86 -17.86 -5.95 -4.43
CA GLY A 86 -18.16 -4.53 -4.55
C GLY A 86 -17.41 -3.64 -3.55
N ASP A 87 -16.37 -4.15 -2.90
CA ASP A 87 -15.54 -3.35 -1.98
C ASP A 87 -14.53 -2.51 -2.77
N ALA A 88 -14.89 -1.25 -2.97
CA ALA A 88 -14.06 -0.29 -3.72
C ALA A 88 -12.69 -0.02 -3.06
N GLY A 89 -12.61 0.00 -1.73
CA GLY A 89 -11.36 0.25 -1.01
C GLY A 89 -10.40 -0.92 -1.17
N ALA A 90 -10.90 -2.15 -1.02
CA ALA A 90 -10.14 -3.37 -1.28
C ALA A 90 -9.72 -3.45 -2.75
N LEU A 91 -10.60 -3.05 -3.68
CA LEU A 91 -10.30 -3.06 -5.11
C LEU A 91 -9.16 -2.10 -5.46
N ILE A 92 -9.18 -0.86 -4.94
CA ILE A 92 -8.09 0.10 -5.09
C ILE A 92 -6.79 -0.47 -4.52
N ALA A 93 -6.82 -1.00 -3.30
CA ALA A 93 -5.63 -1.55 -2.65
C ALA A 93 -5.05 -2.77 -3.39
N ALA A 94 -5.90 -3.65 -3.93
CA ALA A 94 -5.47 -4.79 -4.74
C ALA A 94 -4.86 -4.36 -6.08
N ALA A 95 -5.47 -3.39 -6.76
CA ALA A 95 -4.95 -2.82 -8.00
C ALA A 95 -3.59 -2.14 -7.79
N THR A 96 -3.44 -1.40 -6.68
CA THR A 96 -2.15 -0.81 -6.27
C THR A 96 -1.10 -1.90 -6.05
N LEU A 97 -1.43 -2.95 -5.28
CA LEU A 97 -0.49 -4.06 -5.02
C LEU A 97 -0.10 -4.80 -6.31
N CYS A 98 -1.02 -5.01 -7.26
CA CYS A 98 -0.65 -5.54 -8.58
C CYS A 98 0.38 -4.65 -9.28
N GLY A 99 0.15 -3.33 -9.29
CA GLY A 99 1.07 -2.37 -9.91
C GLY A 99 2.46 -2.36 -9.27
N GLU A 100 2.55 -2.58 -7.96
CA GLU A 100 3.83 -2.73 -7.25
C GLU A 100 4.59 -3.99 -7.67
N LEU A 101 3.87 -5.11 -7.82
CA LEU A 101 4.45 -6.43 -8.09
C LEU A 101 4.75 -6.69 -9.58
N GLU A 102 4.11 -5.97 -10.49
CA GLU A 102 4.28 -6.11 -11.95
C GLU A 102 5.58 -5.48 -12.48
N GLY A 103 6.60 -5.26 -11.63
CA GLY A 103 7.76 -4.38 -11.82
C GLY A 103 8.49 -4.43 -13.18
N ALA A 104 8.59 -5.58 -13.84
CA ALA A 104 9.24 -5.71 -15.15
C ALA A 104 8.35 -5.30 -16.34
N GLY A 105 7.04 -5.15 -16.14
CA GLY A 105 6.04 -4.85 -17.15
C GLY A 105 5.33 -3.53 -16.89
N PRO A 106 5.97 -2.36 -17.13
CA PRO A 106 5.40 -1.06 -16.77
C PRO A 106 4.03 -0.81 -17.43
N HIS A 107 3.80 -1.26 -18.66
CA HIS A 107 2.48 -1.13 -19.30
C HIS A 107 1.39 -1.99 -18.65
N GLN A 108 1.74 -3.16 -18.16
CA GLN A 108 0.82 -4.04 -17.43
C GLN A 108 0.48 -3.42 -16.07
N ALA A 109 1.49 -2.93 -15.34
CA ALA A 109 1.32 -2.15 -14.11
C ALA A 109 0.41 -0.93 -14.30
N LEU A 110 0.59 -0.15 -15.38
CA LEU A 110 -0.28 0.98 -15.69
C LEU A 110 -1.74 0.56 -15.88
N ARG A 111 -2.00 -0.58 -16.52
CA ARG A 111 -3.37 -1.11 -16.70
C ARG A 111 -3.99 -1.52 -15.37
N SER A 112 -3.24 -2.19 -14.51
CA SER A 112 -3.70 -2.55 -13.17
C SER A 112 -4.05 -1.31 -12.34
N LEU A 113 -3.19 -0.28 -12.35
CA LEU A 113 -3.41 0.97 -11.60
C LEU A 113 -4.55 1.82 -12.16
N ALA A 114 -4.82 1.75 -13.46
CA ALA A 114 -5.93 2.47 -14.08
C ALA A 114 -7.30 2.05 -13.51
N GLU A 115 -7.45 0.80 -13.08
CA GLU A 115 -8.68 0.34 -12.43
C GLU A 115 -8.91 1.09 -11.11
N GLY A 116 -7.90 1.21 -10.25
CA GLY A 116 -8.02 1.94 -8.99
C GLY A 116 -8.30 3.43 -9.19
N LEU A 117 -7.69 4.05 -10.22
CA LEU A 117 -8.03 5.43 -10.60
C LEU A 117 -9.50 5.55 -11.04
N LYS A 118 -9.98 4.60 -11.85
CA LYS A 118 -11.35 4.64 -12.35
C LYS A 118 -12.37 4.45 -11.24
N VAL A 119 -12.08 3.58 -10.26
CA VAL A 119 -12.93 3.41 -9.08
C VAL A 119 -13.05 4.72 -8.28
N ALA A 120 -11.93 5.41 -8.02
CA ALA A 120 -11.97 6.69 -7.32
C ALA A 120 -12.79 7.75 -8.09
N GLU A 121 -12.61 7.82 -9.42
CA GLU A 121 -13.38 8.70 -10.30
C GLU A 121 -14.89 8.42 -10.22
N LEU A 122 -15.29 7.15 -10.32
CA LEU A 122 -16.70 6.74 -10.28
C LEU A 122 -17.36 7.03 -8.92
N LEU A 123 -16.59 7.00 -7.83
CA LEU A 123 -17.07 7.35 -6.49
C LEU A 123 -17.03 8.86 -6.21
N GLY A 124 -16.53 9.68 -7.14
CA GLY A 124 -16.34 11.11 -6.93
C GLY A 124 -15.31 11.44 -5.83
N THR A 125 -14.41 10.50 -5.52
CA THR A 125 -13.38 10.69 -4.49
C THR A 125 -12.03 11.02 -5.09
N GLN A 126 -11.14 11.60 -4.29
CA GLN A 126 -9.77 11.79 -4.70
C GLN A 126 -9.06 10.43 -4.83
N ALA A 127 -8.24 10.28 -5.87
CA ALA A 127 -7.37 9.11 -6.00
C ALA A 127 -6.47 8.94 -4.75
N ASP A 128 -6.39 7.68 -4.30
CA ASP A 128 -5.60 7.26 -3.14
C ASP A 128 -4.11 7.66 -3.28
N ALA A 129 -3.52 8.15 -2.19
CA ALA A 129 -2.15 8.65 -2.19
C ALA A 129 -1.13 7.53 -2.48
N HIS A 130 -1.35 6.32 -1.96
CA HIS A 130 -0.46 5.20 -2.19
C HIS A 130 -0.53 4.74 -3.65
N LEU A 131 -1.74 4.66 -4.22
CA LEU A 131 -1.92 4.40 -5.64
C LEU A 131 -1.15 5.40 -6.51
N LEU A 132 -1.23 6.70 -6.19
CA LEU A 132 -0.49 7.73 -6.93
C LEU A 132 1.02 7.59 -6.78
N ALA A 133 1.51 7.26 -5.58
CA ALA A 133 2.94 7.05 -5.34
C ALA A 133 3.48 5.88 -6.18
N VAL A 134 2.78 4.74 -6.21
CA VAL A 134 3.14 3.59 -7.06
C VAL A 134 3.05 3.95 -8.55
N LEU A 135 2.00 4.67 -8.94
CA LEU A 135 1.84 5.13 -10.32
C LEU A 135 2.99 6.03 -10.78
N ALA A 136 3.54 6.87 -9.91
CA ALA A 136 4.69 7.69 -10.25
C ALA A 136 5.93 6.85 -10.59
N HIS A 137 6.22 5.81 -9.80
CA HIS A 137 7.31 4.86 -10.08
C HIS A 137 7.11 4.13 -11.40
N VAL A 138 5.90 3.61 -11.63
CA VAL A 138 5.57 2.91 -12.89
C VAL A 138 5.64 3.84 -14.10
N GLN A 139 5.16 5.08 -13.99
CA GLN A 139 5.26 6.08 -15.06
C GLN A 139 6.71 6.43 -15.39
N ARG A 140 7.59 6.52 -14.38
CA ARG A 140 9.02 6.75 -14.58
C ARG A 140 9.67 5.57 -15.31
N ALA A 141 9.36 4.34 -14.89
CA ALA A 141 9.84 3.12 -15.56
C ALA A 141 9.34 3.01 -17.01
N ALA A 142 8.16 3.56 -17.32
CA ALA A 142 7.64 3.68 -18.68
C ALA A 142 8.27 4.83 -19.52
N GLY A 143 9.29 5.52 -19.00
CA GLY A 143 9.96 6.64 -19.68
C GLY A 143 9.32 8.02 -19.45
N GLY A 144 8.26 8.12 -18.65
CA GLY A 144 7.48 9.34 -18.43
C GLY A 144 7.96 10.21 -17.26
N ALA A 145 9.23 10.61 -17.22
CA ALA A 145 9.84 11.26 -16.05
C ALA A 145 9.09 12.52 -15.55
N GLY A 146 8.73 13.45 -16.43
CA GLY A 146 8.03 14.69 -16.03
C GLY A 146 6.61 14.43 -15.52
N LYS A 147 5.91 13.43 -16.08
CA LYS A 147 4.57 13.02 -15.59
C LYS A 147 4.70 12.35 -14.23
N ALA A 148 5.67 11.45 -14.08
CA ALA A 148 5.97 10.77 -12.82
C ALA A 148 6.23 11.76 -11.69
N GLN A 149 7.04 12.80 -11.91
CA GLN A 149 7.34 13.81 -10.90
C GLN A 149 6.08 14.57 -10.44
N ARG A 150 5.20 14.98 -11.37
CA ARG A 150 3.92 15.62 -11.02
C ARG A 150 2.98 14.68 -10.27
N THR A 151 2.92 13.41 -10.67
CA THR A 151 2.12 12.38 -9.97
C THR A 151 2.65 12.15 -8.56
N ALA A 152 3.96 12.08 -8.38
CA ALA A 152 4.59 11.93 -7.06
C ALA A 152 4.34 13.14 -6.16
N GLY A 153 4.39 14.36 -6.70
CA GLY A 153 4.02 15.58 -5.96
C GLY A 153 2.59 15.50 -5.43
N LYS A 154 1.63 15.14 -6.28
CA LYS A 154 0.22 14.94 -5.87
C LYS A 154 0.06 13.83 -4.84
N ALA A 155 0.83 12.76 -4.94
CA ALA A 155 0.83 11.69 -3.96
C ALA A 155 1.33 12.21 -2.60
N LEU A 156 2.42 12.99 -2.60
CA LEU A 156 2.99 13.57 -1.40
C LEU A 156 2.04 14.56 -0.72
N ASP A 157 1.38 15.43 -1.48
CA ASP A 157 0.41 16.42 -0.96
C ASP A 157 -0.78 15.76 -0.25
N ARG A 158 -1.10 14.51 -0.61
CA ARG A 158 -2.23 13.74 -0.07
C ARG A 158 -1.84 12.72 0.99
N ALA A 159 -0.55 12.43 1.12
CA ALA A 159 -0.09 11.36 1.98
C ALA A 159 -0.05 11.82 3.43
N ASP A 160 -0.55 10.98 4.34
CA ASP A 160 -0.37 11.19 5.77
C ASP A 160 1.12 11.04 6.15
N PRO A 161 1.60 11.77 7.18
CA PRO A 161 2.97 11.63 7.70
C PRO A 161 3.29 10.19 8.11
N GLY A 162 4.49 9.72 7.77
CA GLY A 162 4.96 8.38 8.09
C GLY A 162 4.16 7.25 7.41
N SER A 163 3.34 7.53 6.39
CA SER A 163 2.57 6.54 5.64
C SER A 163 3.39 5.89 4.51
N PRO A 164 3.00 4.71 3.96
CA PRO A 164 3.73 4.11 2.84
C PRO A 164 3.69 5.03 1.62
N ALA A 165 2.54 5.66 1.37
CA ALA A 165 2.37 6.62 0.30
C ALA A 165 3.41 7.76 0.35
N GLN A 166 3.64 8.32 1.54
CA GLN A 166 4.59 9.42 1.70
C GLN A 166 6.03 8.98 1.38
N VAL A 167 6.45 7.84 1.92
CA VAL A 167 7.78 7.26 1.69
C VAL A 167 7.99 7.00 0.20
N LEU A 168 7.04 6.33 -0.46
CA LEU A 168 7.14 6.01 -1.89
C LEU A 168 7.11 7.26 -2.77
N ALA A 169 6.31 8.28 -2.40
CA ALA A 169 6.27 9.55 -3.13
C ALA A 169 7.60 10.31 -3.03
N LEU A 170 8.21 10.36 -1.84
CA LEU A 170 9.54 10.96 -1.64
C LEU A 170 10.61 10.23 -2.47
N LEU A 171 10.58 8.89 -2.50
CA LEU A 171 11.47 8.11 -3.36
C LEU A 171 11.27 8.43 -4.85
N ALA A 172 10.03 8.53 -5.33
CA ALA A 172 9.72 8.88 -6.71
C ALA A 172 10.17 10.31 -7.11
N LEU A 173 10.25 11.20 -6.12
CA LEU A 173 10.77 12.57 -6.24
C LEU A 173 12.31 12.66 -6.15
N GLY A 174 13.01 11.55 -5.89
CA GLY A 174 14.46 11.56 -5.71
C GLY A 174 14.90 12.14 -4.36
N ARG A 175 14.09 11.98 -3.31
CA ARG A 175 14.36 12.47 -1.94
C ARG A 175 14.53 11.30 -0.95
N PRO A 176 15.55 10.43 -1.15
CA PRO A 176 15.68 9.18 -0.40
C PRO A 176 15.98 9.36 1.09
N GLU A 177 16.76 10.38 1.48
CA GLU A 177 17.04 10.64 2.90
C GLU A 177 15.78 11.02 3.67
N GLU A 178 14.93 11.87 3.08
CA GLU A 178 13.64 12.23 3.68
C GLU A 178 12.70 11.04 3.72
N ALA A 179 12.71 10.19 2.69
CA ALA A 179 11.93 8.96 2.67
C ALA A 179 12.34 8.03 3.82
N ARG A 180 13.65 7.91 4.11
CA ARG A 180 14.17 7.11 5.23
C ARG A 180 13.72 7.67 6.57
N VAL A 181 13.82 8.98 6.77
CA VAL A 181 13.33 9.65 8.00
C VAL A 181 11.83 9.40 8.20
N GLN A 182 11.02 9.50 7.14
CA GLN A 182 9.58 9.24 7.23
C GLN A 182 9.28 7.75 7.46
N ALA A 183 10.05 6.84 6.88
CA ALA A 183 9.89 5.41 7.13
C ALA A 183 10.20 5.06 8.59
N GLU A 184 11.28 5.60 9.15
CA GLU A 184 11.63 5.44 10.57
C GLU A 184 10.56 6.05 11.47
N ALA A 185 10.13 7.29 11.20
CA ALA A 185 9.09 7.97 11.96
C ALA A 185 7.73 7.25 11.90
N GLY A 186 7.41 6.61 10.77
CA GLY A 186 6.19 5.84 10.55
C GLY A 186 6.26 4.37 10.97
N GLU A 187 7.37 3.96 11.59
CA GLU A 187 7.68 2.58 11.97
C GLU A 187 7.48 1.59 10.82
N LEU A 188 7.89 2.00 9.61
CA LEU A 188 7.69 1.25 8.38
C LEU A 188 8.85 0.29 8.10
N ALA A 189 8.55 -1.01 8.07
CA ALA A 189 9.52 -2.02 7.68
C ALA A 189 10.09 -1.79 6.26
N PRO A 190 11.41 -1.99 6.04
CA PRO A 190 12.05 -1.80 4.73
C PRO A 190 11.40 -2.55 3.57
N ALA A 191 10.83 -3.73 3.82
CA ALA A 191 10.17 -4.55 2.79
C ALA A 191 9.05 -3.82 2.03
N TRP A 192 8.49 -2.74 2.59
CA TRP A 192 7.48 -1.93 1.92
C TRP A 192 8.01 -1.00 0.83
N TRP A 193 9.28 -0.62 0.88
CA TRP A 193 9.81 0.45 0.05
C TRP A 193 11.17 0.14 -0.59
N ALA A 194 11.88 -0.90 -0.14
CA ALA A 194 13.20 -1.26 -0.64
C ALA A 194 13.23 -1.50 -2.16
N ALA A 195 12.19 -2.10 -2.74
CA ALA A 195 12.09 -2.33 -4.19
C ALA A 195 11.98 -1.03 -5.02
N PHE A 196 11.62 0.08 -4.39
CA PHE A 196 11.50 1.40 -5.01
C PHE A 196 12.69 2.31 -4.73
N ALA A 197 13.56 1.91 -3.79
CA ALA A 197 14.77 2.67 -3.50
C ALA A 197 15.75 2.54 -4.68
N PRO A 198 16.43 3.62 -5.07
CA PRO A 198 17.52 3.51 -6.03
C PRO A 198 18.58 2.54 -5.49
N ALA A 199 19.09 1.66 -6.35
CA ALA A 199 20.26 0.87 -6.02
C ALA A 199 21.44 1.85 -5.87
N TYR A 200 21.84 2.11 -4.62
CA TYR A 200 23.12 2.76 -4.37
C TYR A 200 24.20 1.74 -4.74
N TYR A 201 24.84 1.95 -5.90
CA TYR A 201 26.08 1.28 -6.28
C TYR A 201 27.27 1.98 -5.63
#